data_AF-A0A5A7NAX4-F1
#
_entry.id   AF-A0A5A7NAX4-F1
#
_cell.length_a   1.000
_cell.length_b   1.000
_cell.length_c   1.000
_cell.angle_alpha   90.00
_cell.angle_beta   90.00
_cell.angle_gamma   90.00
#
_symmetry.space_group_name_H-M   'P 1'
#
loop_
_entity.id
_entity.type
_entity.pdbx_description
1 polymer ?
#
loop_
_entity_poly.entity_id
_entity_poly.type
_entity_poly.pdbx_seq_one_letter_code
_entity_poly.pdbx_strand_id
1 'polypeptide(L)'
;MPIWALDPGSLGSQCYEATHYLLYRQHLNPYALLILWQVGLTGETSLTRFESDPVRLNLLVEKLIADGYGPDHEVIIYEAATLALMPVRADRLALSALPDAALSPVSTLVIPPLPNAPKDAAMREKLDALMA
;
A
#
# COMPACT_ATOMS: atom_id res chain seq x y z
N MET A 1 9.90 -10.44 -3.59
CA MET A 1 10.58 -9.41 -4.42
C MET A 1 11.45 -8.56 -3.49
N PRO A 2 12.58 -7.94 -3.85
CA PRO A 2 13.21 -6.93 -2.97
C PRO A 2 12.45 -5.59 -3.05
N ILE A 3 12.44 -4.78 -1.98
CA ILE A 3 11.68 -3.50 -1.95
C ILE A 3 12.16 -2.51 -3.02
N TRP A 4 13.45 -2.55 -3.36
CA TRP A 4 14.08 -1.72 -4.40
C TRP A 4 13.63 -2.09 -5.82
N ALA A 5 12.97 -3.22 -6.02
CA ALA A 5 12.42 -3.63 -7.31
C ALA A 5 10.98 -3.16 -7.52
N LEU A 6 10.41 -2.42 -6.55
CA LEU A 6 9.15 -1.70 -6.74
C LEU A 6 9.44 -0.40 -7.50
N ASP A 7 9.39 -0.46 -8.82
CA ASP A 7 9.62 0.69 -9.70
C ASP A 7 8.30 1.41 -10.04
N PRO A 8 8.05 2.61 -9.49
CA PRO A 8 6.84 3.38 -9.79
C PRO A 8 6.76 3.83 -11.26
N GLY A 9 7.88 3.90 -11.98
CA GLY A 9 7.90 4.24 -13.41
C GLY A 9 7.33 3.13 -14.30
N SER A 10 7.33 1.88 -13.82
CA SER A 10 6.89 0.71 -14.59
C SER A 10 5.37 0.50 -14.55
N LEU A 11 4.77 0.63 -13.36
CA LEU A 11 3.36 0.28 -13.10
C LEU A 11 2.54 1.44 -12.52
N GLY A 12 3.17 2.60 -12.32
CA GLY A 12 2.58 3.72 -11.61
C GLY A 12 2.60 3.53 -10.08
N SER A 13 2.27 4.61 -9.37
CA SER A 13 2.14 4.60 -7.92
C SER A 13 1.01 5.50 -7.45
N GLN A 14 0.40 5.14 -6.33
CA GLN A 14 -0.60 5.91 -5.61
C GLN A 14 -0.19 5.99 -4.14
N CYS A 15 -0.36 7.15 -3.52
CA CYS A 15 0.01 7.35 -2.13
C CYS A 15 -1.05 8.14 -1.36
N TYR A 16 -1.39 7.68 -0.16
CA TYR A 16 -2.38 8.30 0.71
C TYR A 16 -1.95 8.20 2.17
N GLU A 17 -2.47 9.07 3.03
CA GLU A 17 -2.45 8.83 4.47
C GLU A 17 -3.51 7.77 4.82
N ALA A 18 -3.19 6.86 5.74
CA ALA A 18 -4.01 5.66 6.01
C ALA A 18 -5.42 5.98 6.54
N THR A 19 -5.54 6.97 7.42
CA THR A 19 -6.83 7.42 7.96
C THR A 19 -7.68 8.10 6.90
N HIS A 20 -7.08 8.95 6.08
CA HIS A 20 -7.72 9.56 4.92
C HIS A 20 -8.16 8.48 3.92
N TYR A 21 -7.32 7.48 3.65
CA TYR A 21 -7.72 6.34 2.85
C TYR A 21 -8.95 5.65 3.45
N LEU A 22 -9.02 5.41 4.76
CA LEU A 22 -10.21 4.83 5.40
C LEU A 22 -11.47 5.69 5.22
N LEU A 23 -11.38 7.00 5.45
CA LEU A 23 -12.54 7.91 5.48
C LEU A 23 -13.10 8.23 4.10
N TYR A 24 -12.29 8.16 3.03
CA TYR A 24 -12.69 8.58 1.69
C TYR A 24 -12.74 7.41 0.70
N ARG A 25 -13.65 7.46 -0.27
CA ARG A 25 -13.69 6.50 -1.37
C ARG A 25 -12.72 6.92 -2.46
N GLN A 26 -11.55 6.30 -2.48
CA GLN A 26 -10.57 6.48 -3.55
C GLN A 26 -10.90 5.54 -4.71
N HIS A 27 -10.71 6.01 -5.95
CA HIS A 27 -10.72 5.13 -7.11
C HIS A 27 -9.32 4.54 -7.28
N LEU A 28 -9.04 3.44 -6.57
CA LEU A 28 -7.75 2.79 -6.64
C LEU A 28 -7.57 2.04 -7.96
N ASN A 29 -6.37 2.16 -8.53
CA ASN A 29 -5.84 1.20 -9.47
C ASN A 29 -5.08 0.09 -8.71
N PRO A 30 -5.60 -1.13 -8.55
CA PRO A 30 -4.92 -2.19 -7.80
C PRO A 30 -3.70 -2.77 -8.53
N TYR A 31 -3.49 -2.38 -9.80
CA TYR A 31 -2.34 -2.78 -10.61
C TYR A 31 -1.18 -1.77 -10.56
N ALA A 32 -1.29 -0.74 -9.72
CA ALA A 32 -0.21 0.21 -9.43
C ALA A 32 0.28 0.01 -7.99
N LEU A 33 1.50 0.48 -7.69
CA LEU A 33 2.04 0.44 -6.34
C LEU A 33 1.18 1.31 -5.41
N LEU A 34 0.74 0.78 -4.27
CA LEU A 34 0.01 1.56 -3.27
C LEU A 34 0.88 1.76 -2.02
N ILE A 35 1.00 3.02 -1.59
CA ILE A 35 1.75 3.43 -0.40
C ILE A 35 0.79 4.11 0.57
N LEU A 36 0.64 3.55 1.77
CA LEU A 36 -0.14 4.15 2.84
C LEU A 36 0.79 4.67 3.94
N TRP A 37 0.81 5.99 4.07
CA TRP A 37 1.56 6.71 5.09
C TRP A 37 0.89 6.61 6.46
N GLN A 38 1.70 6.64 7.52
CA GLN A 38 1.25 6.70 8.91
C GLN A 38 0.33 5.54 9.31
N VAL A 39 0.58 4.34 8.80
CA VAL A 39 -0.27 3.17 9.09
C VAL A 39 -0.32 2.82 10.58
N GLY A 40 0.75 3.12 11.33
CA GLY A 40 0.78 2.95 12.79
C GLY A 40 -0.18 3.86 13.56
N LEU A 41 -0.77 4.88 12.92
CA LEU A 41 -1.73 5.82 13.49
C LEU A 41 -3.11 5.72 12.82
N THR A 42 -3.37 4.63 12.10
CA THR A 42 -4.60 4.44 11.31
C THR A 42 -5.85 4.64 12.17
N GLY A 43 -6.78 5.50 11.70
CA GLY A 43 -8.07 5.74 12.34
C GLY A 43 -7.99 6.64 13.58
N GLU A 44 -6.82 7.20 13.88
CA GLU A 44 -6.66 8.17 14.95
C GLU A 44 -6.98 9.59 14.47
N THR A 45 -8.10 10.14 14.92
CA THR A 45 -8.56 11.49 14.52
C THR A 45 -8.50 12.51 15.66
N SER A 46 -8.21 12.08 16.89
CA SER A 46 -8.22 12.95 18.06
C SER A 46 -6.87 13.58 18.38
N LEU A 47 -5.79 13.14 17.73
CA LEU A 47 -4.40 13.57 17.97
C LEU A 47 -3.94 13.33 19.43
N THR A 48 -4.57 12.40 20.14
CA THR A 48 -4.26 12.14 21.57
C THR A 48 -3.68 10.75 21.83
N ARG A 49 -3.73 9.84 20.85
CA ARG A 49 -3.20 8.47 20.95
C ARG A 49 -2.24 8.20 19.81
N PHE A 50 -1.00 7.86 20.11
CA PHE A 50 0.04 7.68 19.10
C PHE A 50 0.51 6.23 19.00
N GLU A 51 -0.43 5.30 19.11
CA GLU A 51 -0.19 3.86 19.12
C GLU A 51 -1.12 3.17 18.11
N SER A 52 -0.65 2.05 17.55
CA SER A 52 -1.44 1.22 16.66
C SER A 52 -2.55 0.50 17.42
N ASP A 53 -3.75 0.47 16.84
CA ASP A 53 -4.91 -0.21 17.39
C ASP A 53 -5.32 -1.36 16.43
N PRO A 54 -5.21 -2.63 16.85
CA PRO A 54 -5.60 -3.78 16.03
C PRO A 54 -7.03 -3.71 15.49
N VAL A 55 -7.96 -3.12 16.23
CA VAL A 55 -9.36 -2.97 15.80
C VAL A 55 -9.45 -2.00 14.62
N ARG A 56 -8.68 -0.91 14.65
CA ARG A 56 -8.63 0.07 13.54
C ARG A 56 -7.86 -0.46 12.34
N LEU A 57 -6.81 -1.24 12.57
CA LEU A 57 -6.08 -1.94 11.50
C LEU A 57 -6.95 -2.99 10.81
N ASN A 58 -7.85 -3.66 11.53
CA ASN A 58 -8.84 -4.55 10.92
C ASN A 58 -9.75 -3.82 9.93
N LEU A 59 -10.20 -2.60 10.25
CA LEU A 59 -10.98 -1.79 9.30
C LEU A 59 -10.18 -1.44 8.04
N LEU A 60 -8.88 -1.21 8.18
CA LEU A 60 -7.99 -0.97 7.03
C LEU A 60 -7.87 -2.22 6.15
N VAL A 61 -7.69 -3.39 6.77
CA VAL A 61 -7.66 -4.69 6.08
C VAL A 61 -8.96 -4.95 5.35
N GLU A 62 -10.11 -4.77 6.01
CA GLU A 62 -11.44 -4.93 5.41
C GLU A 62 -11.61 -4.06 4.16
N LYS A 63 -11.20 -2.79 4.25
CA LYS A 63 -11.29 -1.87 3.12
C LYS A 63 -10.37 -2.26 1.97
N LEU A 64 -9.13 -2.65 2.25
CA LEU A 64 -8.19 -3.13 1.23
C LEU A 64 -8.70 -4.40 0.54
N ILE A 65 -9.34 -5.31 1.28
CA ILE A 65 -10.00 -6.49 0.71
C ILE A 65 -11.15 -6.08 -0.20
N ALA A 66 -11.99 -5.13 0.21
CA ALA A 66 -13.07 -4.61 -0.61
C ALA A 66 -12.56 -3.94 -1.91
N ASP A 67 -11.37 -3.35 -1.88
CA ASP A 67 -10.71 -2.72 -3.03
C ASP A 67 -9.94 -3.73 -3.92
N GLY A 68 -9.98 -5.03 -3.60
CA GLY A 68 -9.51 -6.12 -4.48
C GLY A 68 -8.22 -6.83 -4.05
N TYR A 69 -7.63 -6.47 -2.91
CA TYR A 69 -6.46 -7.17 -2.38
C TYR A 69 -6.89 -8.40 -1.57
N GLY A 70 -6.50 -9.61 -1.99
CA GLY A 70 -6.83 -10.82 -1.24
C GLY A 70 -6.26 -10.82 0.19
N PRO A 71 -6.83 -11.61 1.13
CA PRO A 71 -6.34 -11.67 2.52
C PRO A 71 -4.89 -12.14 2.63
N ASP A 72 -4.45 -12.99 1.70
CA ASP A 72 -3.06 -13.50 1.62
C ASP A 72 -2.14 -12.61 0.76
N HIS A 73 -2.64 -11.46 0.28
CA HIS A 73 -1.82 -10.53 -0.50
C HIS A 73 -0.64 -10.07 0.35
N GLU A 74 0.57 -10.18 -0.21
CA GLU A 74 1.77 -9.75 0.49
C GLU A 74 1.75 -8.24 0.65
N VAL A 75 1.98 -7.75 1.87
CA VAL A 75 2.21 -6.34 2.16
C VAL A 75 3.54 -6.18 2.86
N ILE A 76 4.08 -4.95 2.83
CA ILE A 76 5.40 -4.64 3.39
C ILE A 76 5.25 -3.51 4.40
N ILE A 77 5.68 -3.75 5.64
CA ILE A 77 5.87 -2.68 6.61
C ILE A 77 7.27 -2.12 6.42
N TYR A 78 7.34 -0.88 5.96
CA TYR A 78 8.59 -0.17 5.69
C TYR A 78 8.83 0.93 6.71
N GLU A 79 10.06 0.98 7.23
CA GLU A 79 10.58 2.11 8.00
C GLU A 79 11.97 2.45 7.46
N ALA A 80 12.12 3.69 6.98
CA ALA A 80 13.41 4.18 6.51
C ALA A 80 14.39 4.34 7.69
N ALA A 81 15.67 4.09 7.45
CA ALA A 81 16.72 4.40 8.41
C ALA A 81 16.79 5.93 8.60
N THR A 82 16.50 6.40 9.81
CA THR A 82 16.57 7.83 10.16
C THR A 82 17.98 8.28 10.54
N LEU A 83 18.87 7.33 10.84
CA LEU A 83 20.29 7.55 11.11
C LEU A 83 21.13 6.61 10.25
N ALA A 84 22.35 7.03 9.88
CA ALA A 84 23.24 6.28 8.99
C ALA A 84 23.57 4.85 9.46
N LEU A 85 23.52 4.62 10.78
CA LEU A 85 23.81 3.31 11.39
C LEU A 85 22.55 2.50 11.71
N MET A 86 21.36 3.06 11.52
CA MET A 86 20.11 2.34 11.79
C MET A 86 19.77 1.42 10.61
N PRO A 87 19.28 0.20 10.89
CA PRO A 87 18.80 -0.67 9.84
C PRO A 87 17.50 -0.13 9.26
N VAL A 88 17.29 -0.39 7.96
CA VAL A 88 15.98 -0.26 7.32
C VAL A 88 15.11 -1.43 7.77
N ARG A 89 13.85 -1.16 8.11
CA ARG A 89 12.84 -2.19 8.33
C ARG A 89 12.05 -2.40 7.04
N ALA A 90 11.84 -3.66 6.66
CA ALA A 90 11.07 -4.04 5.47
C ALA A 90 10.43 -5.42 5.68
N ASP A 91 9.54 -5.51 6.67
CA ASP A 91 8.90 -6.78 7.04
C ASP A 91 7.80 -7.13 6.05
N ARG A 92 7.75 -8.40 5.64
CA ARG A 92 6.75 -8.94 4.70
C ARG A 92 5.77 -9.83 5.45
N LEU A 93 4.49 -9.64 5.18
CA LEU A 93 3.42 -10.40 5.81
C LEU A 93 2.19 -10.46 4.90
N ALA A 94 1.29 -11.39 5.17
CA ALA A 94 -0.03 -11.39 4.56
C ALA A 94 -0.84 -10.18 5.06
N LEU A 95 -1.67 -9.59 4.21
CA LEU A 95 -2.57 -8.50 4.56
C LEU A 95 -3.41 -8.81 5.80
N SER A 96 -3.90 -10.05 5.91
CA SER A 96 -4.68 -10.54 7.06
C SER A 96 -3.92 -10.52 8.39
N ALA A 97 -2.59 -10.54 8.38
CA ALA A 97 -1.75 -10.51 9.57
C ALA A 97 -1.39 -9.08 10.03
N LEU A 98 -1.76 -8.05 9.27
CA LEU A 98 -1.47 -6.65 9.59
C LEU A 98 -1.96 -6.20 10.98
N PRO A 99 -3.16 -6.59 11.47
CA PRO A 99 -3.68 -6.16 12.77
C PRO A 99 -2.80 -6.59 13.96
N ASP A 100 -2.06 -7.69 13.80
CA ASP A 100 -1.19 -8.27 14.82
C ASP A 100 0.27 -7.80 14.69
N ALA A 101 0.58 -7.02 13.65
CA ALA A 101 1.93 -6.56 13.40
C ALA A 101 2.33 -5.40 14.32
N ALA A 102 3.57 -5.43 14.80
CA ALA A 102 4.12 -4.29 15.54
C ALA A 102 4.36 -3.11 14.59
N LEU A 103 3.65 -2.01 14.78
CA LEU A 103 3.81 -0.78 14.00
C LEU A 103 4.31 0.35 14.90
N SER A 104 5.18 1.19 14.34
CA SER A 104 5.57 2.47 14.91
C SER A 104 4.82 3.61 14.23
N PRO A 105 4.81 4.82 14.81
CA PRO A 105 4.21 5.99 14.17
C PRO A 105 4.81 6.36 12.80
N VAL A 106 6.05 5.90 12.52
CA VAL A 106 6.74 6.14 11.24
C VAL A 106 6.57 5.00 10.25
N SER A 107 5.89 3.91 10.62
CA SER A 107 5.61 2.80 9.71
C SER A 107 4.83 3.28 8.50
N THR A 108 5.28 2.83 7.32
CA THR A 108 4.61 2.99 6.03
C THR A 108 4.20 1.62 5.53
N LEU A 109 2.95 1.45 5.11
CA LEU A 109 2.51 0.22 4.47
C LEU A 109 2.71 0.34 2.96
N VAL A 110 3.47 -0.57 2.38
CA VAL A 110 3.70 -0.67 0.94
C VAL A 110 2.99 -1.93 0.44
N ILE A 111 2.09 -1.74 -0.52
CA ILE A 111 1.24 -2.78 -1.07
C ILE A 111 1.65 -2.96 -2.55
N PRO A 112 2.32 -4.07 -2.89
CA PRO A 112 2.69 -4.38 -4.26
C PRO A 112 1.47 -4.47 -5.18
N PRO A 113 1.64 -4.14 -6.48
CA PRO A 113 0.59 -4.28 -7.47
C PRO A 113 0.06 -5.71 -7.58
N LEU A 114 -1.23 -5.86 -7.90
CA LEU A 114 -1.75 -7.12 -8.41
C LEU A 114 -1.11 -7.45 -9.77
N PRO A 115 -0.88 -8.74 -10.07
CA PRO A 115 -0.34 -9.14 -11.35
C PRO A 115 -1.35 -8.95 -12.48
N ASN A 116 -0.87 -8.93 -13.73
CA ASN A 116 -1.68 -9.00 -14.94
C ASN A 116 -2.69 -7.85 -15.12
N ALA A 117 -2.21 -6.61 -15.07
CA ALA A 117 -3.02 -5.45 -15.44
C ALA A 117 -3.68 -5.63 -16.82
N PRO A 118 -5.01 -5.40 -16.94
CA PRO A 118 -5.69 -5.53 -18.21
C PRO A 118 -5.19 -4.46 -19.18
N LYS A 119 -4.79 -4.90 -20.38
CA LYS A 119 -4.36 -3.99 -21.45
C LYS A 119 -5.57 -3.41 -22.18
N ASP A 120 -5.51 -2.13 -22.51
CA ASP A 120 -6.47 -1.51 -23.42
C ASP A 120 -6.13 -1.87 -24.88
N ALA A 121 -6.83 -2.88 -25.40
CA ALA A 121 -6.63 -3.35 -26.77
C ALA A 121 -6.99 -2.30 -27.82
N ALA A 122 -8.03 -1.49 -27.57
CA ALA A 122 -8.47 -0.46 -28.50
C ALA A 122 -7.44 0.67 -28.60
N MET A 123 -6.83 1.07 -27.49
CA MET A 123 -5.75 2.05 -27.52
C MET A 123 -4.49 1.47 -28.17
N ARG A 124 -4.19 0.19 -27.95
CA ARG A 124 -3.06 -0.48 -28.58
C ARG A 124 -3.17 -0.45 -30.11
N GLU A 125 -4.34 -0.79 -30.64
CA GLU A 125 -4.61 -0.76 -32.08
C GLU A 125 -4.40 0.64 -32.67
N LYS A 126 -4.90 1.68 -31.99
CA LYS A 126 -4.68 3.08 -32.42
C LYS A 126 -3.21 3.47 -32.48
N LEU A 127 -2.39 2.99 -31.54
CA LEU A 127 -0.95 3.26 -31.53
C LEU A 127 -0.21 2.52 -32.64
N ASP A 128 -0.53 1.25 -32.86
CA ASP A 128 0.10 0.45 -33.91
C ASP A 128 -0.19 1.05 -35.31
N ALA A 129 -1.39 1.63 -35.51
CA ALA A 129 -1.76 2.35 -36.73
C ALA A 129 -0.97 3.63 -37.00
N LEU A 130 -0.34 4.25 -35.99
CA LEU A 130 0.52 5.44 -36.18
C LEU A 130 1.94 5.09 -36.63
N MET A 131 2.35 3.83 -36.47
CA MET A 131 3.70 3.36 -36.82
C MET A 131 3.75 2.58 -38.15
N ALA A 132 2.59 2.37 -38.79
CA ALA A 132 2.45 1.77 -40.11
C ALA A 132 2.53 2.83 -41.22
#